data_AF-A0A972W6Z2-F1
#
_entry.id   AF-A0A972W6Z2-F1
#
_cell.length_a   1.000
_cell.length_b   1.000
_cell.length_c   1.000
_cell.angle_alpha   90.00
_cell.angle_beta   90.00
_cell.angle_gamma   90.00
#
_symmetry.space_group_name_H-M   'P 1'
#
loop_
_entity.id
_entity.type
_entity.pdbx_description
1 polymer ?
#
loop_
_entity_poly.entity_id
_entity_poly.type
_entity_poly.pdbx_seq_one_letter_code
_entity_poly.pdbx_strand_id
1 'polypeptide(L)'
;MAKMRYGLVLIGLIAFAAPAPAAEPPPPPSQNAPAELLQEGTRQILRAFELFLSTIPQYEAPEVLKNGDIIIRRKHPGQTPADPKKAPADDLPDKTKT
;
A
#
# COMPACT_ATOMS: atom_id res chain seq x y z
N MET A 1 -20.34 58.46 -52.12
CA MET A 1 -19.32 57.75 -51.33
C MET A 1 -19.32 58.32 -49.90
N ALA A 2 -20.07 57.72 -48.98
CA ALA A 2 -19.92 57.94 -47.54
C ALA A 2 -20.47 56.70 -46.83
N LYS A 3 -19.61 56.09 -46.02
CA LYS A 3 -19.80 54.81 -45.31
C LYS A 3 -20.66 54.99 -44.05
N MET A 4 -20.82 53.88 -43.32
CA MET A 4 -21.14 53.76 -41.88
C MET A 4 -22.62 53.42 -41.63
N ARG A 5 -23.04 52.47 -40.77
CA ARG A 5 -22.49 51.72 -39.63
C ARG A 5 -23.40 50.50 -39.50
N TYR A 6 -22.90 49.28 -39.33
CA TYR A 6 -23.53 48.24 -38.49
C TYR A 6 -22.54 47.09 -38.44
N GLY A 7 -21.86 46.97 -37.31
CA GLY A 7 -20.82 45.98 -37.16
C GLY A 7 -20.39 45.95 -35.72
N LEU A 8 -21.04 45.07 -34.97
CA LEU A 8 -20.54 44.44 -33.75
C LEU A 8 -20.90 45.14 -32.44
N VAL A 9 -22.20 45.01 -32.12
CA VAL A 9 -22.67 44.66 -30.78
C VAL A 9 -21.88 43.43 -30.29
N LEU A 10 -20.78 43.65 -29.55
CA LEU A 10 -20.16 42.63 -28.69
C LEU A 10 -19.22 43.28 -27.67
N ILE A 11 -19.69 44.26 -26.91
CA ILE A 11 -18.98 44.75 -25.72
C ILE A 11 -19.96 44.67 -24.55
N GLY A 12 -20.23 43.44 -24.13
CA GLY A 12 -21.24 43.14 -23.13
C GLY A 12 -21.14 41.71 -22.65
N LEU A 13 -19.95 41.29 -22.22
CA LEU A 13 -19.82 40.07 -21.42
C LEU A 13 -18.61 40.15 -20.48
N ILE A 14 -18.90 40.55 -19.24
CA ILE A 14 -18.26 40.11 -17.99
C ILE A 14 -16.81 40.58 -17.78
N ALA A 15 -16.68 41.78 -17.22
CA ALA A 15 -15.58 42.12 -16.32
C ALA A 15 -16.09 42.04 -14.87
N PHE A 16 -16.14 40.83 -14.31
CA PHE A 16 -16.25 40.64 -12.85
C PHE A 16 -15.04 39.80 -12.41
N ALA A 17 -13.89 40.48 -12.25
CA ALA A 17 -12.71 39.90 -11.64
C ALA A 17 -12.90 39.94 -10.12
N ALA A 18 -13.43 38.85 -9.55
CA ALA A 18 -13.36 38.64 -8.11
C ALA A 18 -11.88 38.41 -7.72
N PRO A 19 -11.39 38.95 -6.60
CA PRO A 19 -10.06 38.59 -6.11
C PRO A 19 -10.11 37.12 -5.71
N ALA A 20 -9.46 36.25 -6.49
CA ALA A 20 -9.16 34.91 -6.03
C ALA A 20 -8.27 35.05 -4.79
N PRO A 21 -8.57 34.40 -3.64
CA PRO A 21 -7.58 34.29 -2.58
C PRO A 21 -6.30 33.73 -3.18
N ALA A 22 -5.24 34.53 -3.13
CA ALA A 22 -3.91 34.09 -3.52
C ALA A 22 -3.57 32.91 -2.61
N ALA A 23 -3.57 31.70 -3.17
CA ALA A 23 -3.02 30.55 -2.51
C ALA A 23 -1.55 30.87 -2.22
N GLU A 24 -1.23 30.95 -0.93
CA GLU A 24 0.14 31.14 -0.48
C GLU A 24 0.98 30.01 -1.07
N PRO A 25 2.07 30.32 -1.82
CA PRO A 25 2.89 29.28 -2.42
C PRO A 25 3.38 28.34 -1.32
N PRO A 26 3.34 27.00 -1.56
CA PRO A 26 3.78 26.05 -0.55
C PRO A 26 5.20 26.42 -0.09
N PRO A 27 5.48 26.33 1.22
CA PRO A 27 6.80 26.68 1.74
C PRO A 27 7.86 25.90 0.97
N PRO A 28 9.02 26.53 0.68
CA PRO A 28 10.08 25.87 -0.06
C PRO A 28 10.45 24.56 0.66
N PRO A 29 10.70 23.47 -0.10
CA PRO A 29 11.00 22.19 0.50
C PRO A 29 12.19 22.33 1.45
N SER A 30 12.00 21.88 2.69
CA SER A 30 13.03 21.86 3.71
C SER A 30 14.30 21.22 3.13
N GLN A 31 15.48 21.80 3.37
CA GLN A 31 16.74 21.26 2.86
C GLN A 31 17.01 19.80 3.31
N ASN A 32 16.37 19.38 4.41
CA ASN A 32 16.43 18.02 4.94
C ASN A 32 15.36 17.08 4.38
N ALA A 33 14.41 17.55 3.57
CA ALA A 33 13.29 16.74 3.09
C ALA A 33 13.73 15.44 2.39
N PRO A 34 14.79 15.41 1.54
CA PRO A 34 15.26 14.15 0.95
C PRO A 34 15.82 13.17 1.99
N ALA A 35 16.51 13.68 3.01
CA ALA A 35 17.09 12.85 4.08
C ALA A 35 15.99 12.28 5.00
N GLU A 36 14.97 13.08 5.31
CA GLU A 36 13.80 12.66 6.09
C GLU A 36 13.02 11.55 5.38
N LEU A 37 12.79 11.69 4.06
CA LEU A 37 12.13 10.66 3.26
C LEU A 37 12.92 9.34 3.23
N LEU A 38 14.25 9.41 3.15
CA LEU A 38 15.10 8.22 3.22
C LEU A 38 15.04 7.55 4.59
N GLN A 39 15.02 8.34 5.67
CA GLN A 39 14.92 7.84 7.03
C GLN A 39 13.58 7.14 7.28
N GLU A 40 12.48 7.72 6.80
CA GLU A 40 11.15 7.10 6.92
C GLU A 40 11.06 5.81 6.09
N GLY A 41 11.55 5.83 4.85
CA GLY A 41 11.58 4.65 3.99
C GLY A 41 12.37 3.49 4.59
N THR A 42 13.56 3.77 5.14
CA THR A 42 14.38 2.74 5.81
C THR A 42 13.70 2.20 7.07
N ARG A 43 13.04 3.04 7.87
CA ARG A 43 12.26 2.61 9.04
C ARG A 43 11.13 1.66 8.65
N GLN A 44 10.42 1.96 7.56
CA GLN A 44 9.32 1.12 7.08
C GLN A 44 9.83 -0.25 6.59
N ILE A 45 10.97 -0.28 5.88
CA ILE A 45 11.61 -1.52 5.43
C ILE A 45 12.03 -2.40 6.62
N LEU A 46 12.69 -1.82 7.62
CA LEU A 46 13.12 -2.55 8.80
C LEU A 46 11.93 -3.16 9.56
N ARG A 47 10.85 -2.40 9.72
CA ARG A 47 9.62 -2.89 10.34
C ARG A 47 8.98 -4.03 9.56
N ALA A 48 8.93 -3.93 8.22
CA ALA A 48 8.42 -5.01 7.39
C ALA A 48 9.31 -6.26 7.49
N PHE A 49 10.63 -6.08 7.58
CA PHE A 49 11.57 -7.17 7.76
C PHE A 49 11.41 -7.86 9.12
N GLU A 50 11.21 -7.12 10.21
CA GLU A 50 10.90 -7.67 11.52
C GLU A 50 9.62 -8.54 11.49
N LEU A 51 8.56 -8.04 10.85
CA LEU A 51 7.32 -8.78 10.67
C LEU A 51 7.54 -10.05 9.84
N PHE A 52 8.32 -9.96 8.76
CA PHE A 52 8.65 -11.13 7.95
C PHE A 52 9.41 -12.18 8.76
N LEU A 53 10.44 -11.79 9.52
CA LEU A 53 11.18 -12.70 10.38
C LEU A 53 10.28 -13.37 11.44
N SER A 54 9.27 -12.66 11.93
CA SER A 54 8.29 -13.21 12.88
C SER A 54 7.45 -14.36 12.30
N THR A 55 7.31 -14.42 10.97
CA THR A 55 6.58 -15.51 10.29
C THR A 55 7.39 -16.79 10.16
N ILE A 56 8.72 -16.73 10.32
CA ILE A 56 9.59 -17.88 10.12
C ILE A 56 9.41 -18.85 11.30
N PRO A 57 8.99 -20.11 11.05
CA PRO A 57 8.82 -21.08 12.11
C PRO A 57 10.17 -21.46 12.74
N GLN A 58 10.21 -21.44 14.07
CA GLN A 58 11.38 -21.83 14.84
C GLN A 58 11.29 -23.31 15.22
N TYR A 59 12.34 -24.08 14.93
CA TYR A 59 12.40 -25.52 15.21
C TYR A 59 13.48 -25.86 16.26
N GLU A 60 13.31 -27.02 16.90
CA GLU A 60 14.28 -27.61 17.81
C GLU A 60 15.32 -28.46 17.07
N ALA A 61 16.34 -28.91 17.80
CA ALA A 61 17.31 -29.84 17.26
C ALA A 61 16.62 -31.16 16.82
N PRO A 62 17.00 -31.76 15.68
CA PRO A 62 16.41 -33.01 15.23
C PRO A 62 16.72 -34.17 16.18
N GLU A 63 15.72 -35.01 16.46
CA GLU A 63 15.88 -36.22 17.25
C GLU A 63 15.66 -37.45 16.36
N VAL A 64 16.58 -38.42 16.44
CA VAL A 64 16.48 -39.70 15.72
C VAL A 64 15.80 -40.72 16.62
N LEU A 65 14.71 -41.30 16.13
CA LEU A 65 13.94 -42.33 16.82
C LEU A 65 14.57 -43.72 16.66
N LYS A 66 14.15 -44.67 17.49
CA LYS A 66 14.64 -46.06 17.47
C LYS A 66 14.35 -46.81 16.17
N ASN A 67 13.33 -46.39 15.43
CA ASN A 67 12.97 -46.93 14.12
C ASN A 67 13.77 -46.28 12.96
N GLY A 68 14.57 -45.25 13.24
CA GLY A 68 15.36 -44.52 12.25
C GLY A 68 14.72 -43.23 11.71
N ASP A 69 13.50 -42.88 12.13
CA ASP A 69 12.85 -41.63 11.70
C ASP A 69 13.44 -40.41 12.43
N ILE A 70 13.24 -39.22 11.86
CA ILE A 70 13.68 -37.95 12.45
C ILE A 70 12.47 -37.08 12.76
N ILE A 71 12.38 -36.61 14.01
CA ILE A 71 11.40 -35.61 14.43
C ILE A 71 12.07 -34.24 14.52
N ILE A 72 11.44 -33.23 13.90
CA ILE A 72 11.81 -31.82 14.02
C ILE A 72 10.63 -31.06 14.63
N ARG A 73 10.70 -30.74 15.92
CA ARG A 73 9.60 -30.08 16.66
C ARG A 73 9.66 -28.57 16.48
N ARG A 74 8.50 -27.90 16.46
CA ARG A 74 8.43 -26.43 16.51
C ARG A 74 8.59 -25.94 17.94
N LYS A 75 9.45 -24.93 18.17
CA LYS A 75 9.64 -24.31 19.50
C LYS A 75 8.38 -23.62 20.03
N HIS A 76 7.61 -23.00 19.14
CA HIS A 76 6.40 -22.25 19.50
C HIS A 76 5.20 -22.77 18.70
N PRO A 77 4.60 -23.90 19.12
CA PRO A 77 3.39 -24.42 18.48
C PRO A 77 2.23 -23.44 18.71
N GLY A 78 1.54 -23.03 17.63
CA GLY A 78 0.33 -22.20 17.68
C GLY A 78 0.49 -20.72 17.31
N GLN A 79 1.72 -20.20 17.19
CA GLN A 79 1.97 -18.82 16.73
C GLN A 79 2.08 -18.70 15.20
N THR A 80 1.84 -19.78 14.47
CA THR A 80 1.81 -19.77 13.00
C THR A 80 0.46 -19.24 12.52
N PRO A 81 0.40 -18.34 11.52
CA PRO A 81 -0.84 -18.02 10.83
C PRO A 81 -1.57 -19.32 10.44
N ALA A 82 -2.88 -19.37 10.66
CA ALA A 82 -3.70 -20.55 10.39
C ALA A 82 -3.43 -21.06 8.98
N ASP A 83 -3.18 -22.36 8.84
CA ASP A 83 -2.97 -23.00 7.55
C ASP A 83 -4.19 -22.73 6.66
N PRO A 84 -4.06 -21.98 5.54
CA PRO A 84 -5.19 -21.63 4.70
C PRO A 84 -5.86 -22.86 4.07
N LYS A 85 -5.21 -24.03 4.07
CA LYS A 85 -5.85 -25.30 3.67
C LYS A 85 -6.80 -25.88 4.71
N LYS A 86 -6.85 -25.34 5.94
CA LYS A 86 -7.78 -25.75 6.99
C LYS A 86 -9.09 -24.95 6.98
N ALA A 87 -9.42 -24.31 5.85
CA ALA A 87 -10.79 -23.86 5.60
C ALA A 87 -11.71 -25.10 5.50
N PRO A 88 -12.94 -25.07 6.03
CA PRO A 88 -13.89 -26.18 5.88
C PRO A 88 -14.10 -26.47 4.39
N ALA A 89 -13.86 -27.71 3.98
CA ALA A 89 -13.97 -28.15 2.59
C ALA A 89 -15.42 -28.36 2.12
N ASP A 90 -16.42 -27.83 2.84
CA ASP A 90 -17.83 -28.19 2.65
C ASP A 90 -18.61 -27.26 1.69
N ASP A 91 -18.04 -26.13 1.24
CA ASP A 91 -18.75 -25.12 0.44
C ASP A 91 -18.18 -24.89 -0.98
N LEU A 92 -17.57 -25.89 -1.61
CA LEU A 92 -17.33 -25.83 -3.06
C LEU A 92 -18.47 -26.54 -3.80
N PRO A 93 -19.34 -25.82 -4.56
CA PRO A 93 -20.31 -26.47 -5.41
C PRO A 93 -19.56 -27.29 -6.47
N ASP A 94 -19.83 -28.59 -6.51
CA ASP A 94 -19.25 -29.54 -7.45
C ASP A 94 -19.54 -29.09 -8.89
N LYS A 95 -18.50 -28.59 -9.56
CA LYS A 95 -18.56 -28.11 -10.95
C LYS A 95 -18.34 -29.21 -11.98
N THR A 96 -18.36 -30.49 -11.59
CA THR A 96 -18.11 -31.60 -12.52
C THR A 96 -19.37 -32.30 -13.05
N LYS A 97 -20.56 -31.79 -12.76
CA LYS A 97 -21.81 -32.28 -13.36
C LYS A 97 -22.11 -31.56 -14.67
N THR A 98 -21.53 -32.06 -15.77
CA THR A 98 -21.97 -31.82 -17.16
C THR A 98 -22.78 -33.00 -17.66
#